data_AF-A0A117PRS9-F1
#
_entry.id   AF-A0A117PRS9-F1
#
_cell.length_a   1.000
_cell.length_b   1.000
_cell.length_c   1.000
_cell.angle_alpha   90.00
_cell.angle_beta   90.00
_cell.angle_gamma   90.00
#
_symmetry.space_group_name_H-M   'P 1'
#
loop_
_entity.id
_entity.type
_entity.pdbx_description
1 polymer ?
#
loop_
_entity_poly.entity_id
_entity_poly.type
_entity_poly.pdbx_seq_one_letter_code
_entity_poly.pdbx_strand_id
1 'polypeptide(L)' 'MTSTTRAVCPHCGWPDGAEPFQVVSRHGTATGGTVWTRCACGSLQVRVSDGCGTRVVSRSRPSAARAG' A
#
# COMPACT_ATOMS: atom_id res chain seq x y z
N MET A 1 -12.63 1.36 16.95
CA MET A 1 -12.70 2.28 15.78
C MET A 1 -11.73 1.78 14.72
N THR A 2 -12.22 1.03 13.75
CA THR A 2 -11.47 0.66 12.55
C THR A 2 -11.30 1.92 11.71
N SER A 3 -10.11 2.52 11.78
CA SER A 3 -9.72 3.58 10.85
C SER A 3 -9.67 2.95 9.47
N THR A 4 -10.73 3.13 8.68
CA THR A 4 -10.71 2.86 7.24
C THR A 4 -9.74 3.88 6.66
N THR A 5 -8.44 3.54 6.69
CA THR A 5 -7.43 4.26 5.94
C THR A 5 -7.97 4.41 4.53
N ARG A 6 -8.17 5.67 4.11
CA ARG A 6 -8.65 6.08 2.78
C ARG A 6 -8.22 5.06 1.73
N ALA A 7 -9.19 4.30 1.20
CA ALA A 7 -8.99 3.13 0.33
C ALA A 7 -8.43 3.49 -1.06
N VAL A 8 -7.99 4.74 -1.24
CA VAL A 8 -7.46 5.29 -2.48
C VAL A 8 -6.17 6.05 -2.19
N CYS A 9 -5.22 5.93 -3.10
CA CYS A 9 -3.99 6.68 -3.08
C CYS A 9 -4.30 8.20 -3.16
N PRO A 10 -3.80 9.02 -2.22
CA PRO A 10 -4.06 10.46 -2.24
C PRO A 10 -3.37 11.20 -3.41
N HIS A 11 -2.45 10.55 -4.12
CA HIS A 11 -1.68 11.16 -5.21
C HIS A 11 -2.31 10.97 -6.58
N CYS A 12 -2.99 9.84 -6.82
CA CYS A 12 -3.56 9.53 -8.14
C CYS A 12 -4.99 8.97 -8.07
N GLY A 13 -5.58 8.83 -6.89
CA GLY A 13 -6.92 8.27 -6.70
C GLY A 13 -7.02 6.75 -6.87
N TRP A 14 -5.92 6.06 -7.20
CA TRP A 14 -5.95 4.61 -7.44
C TRP A 14 -6.37 3.83 -6.18
N PRO A 15 -7.31 2.86 -6.26
CA PRO A 15 -7.72 2.09 -5.10
C PRO A 15 -6.59 1.22 -4.56
N ASP A 16 -6.39 1.21 -3.25
CA ASP A 16 -5.28 0.44 -2.65
C ASP A 16 -5.45 -1.07 -2.87
N GLY A 17 -6.68 -1.59 -2.88
CA GLY A 17 -6.96 -3.00 -3.10
C GLY A 17 -7.07 -3.41 -4.57
N ALA A 18 -7.05 -2.47 -5.52
CA ALA A 18 -7.25 -2.78 -6.93
C ALA A 18 -5.92 -3.13 -7.60
N GLU A 19 -5.86 -4.32 -8.20
CA GLU A 19 -4.81 -4.65 -9.15
C GLU A 19 -4.89 -3.75 -10.40
N PRO A 20 -3.74 -3.39 -11.02
CA PRO A 20 -2.39 -3.77 -10.63
C PRO A 20 -1.76 -2.85 -9.58
N PHE A 21 -1.23 -3.43 -8.50
CA PHE A 21 -0.19 -2.83 -7.66
C PHE A 21 1.01 -3.75 -7.62
N GLN A 22 2.23 -3.20 -7.66
CA GLN A 22 3.44 -4.03 -7.65
C GLN A 22 3.83 -4.34 -6.20
N VAL A 23 3.96 -5.62 -5.83
CA VAL A 23 4.57 -6.00 -4.56
C VAL A 23 6.09 -5.84 -4.67
N VAL A 24 6.68 -5.03 -3.80
CA VAL A 24 8.12 -4.73 -3.75
C VAL A 24 8.84 -5.63 -2.74
N SER A 25 8.22 -5.87 -1.59
CA SER A 25 8.76 -6.74 -0.55
C SER A 25 7.65 -7.27 0.34
N ARG A 26 7.89 -8.42 0.98
CA ARG A 26 7.01 -9.02 1.99
C ARG A 26 7.84 -9.54 3.15
N HIS A 27 7.37 -9.29 4.36
CA HIS A 27 8.00 -9.76 5.57
C HIS A 27 6.94 -10.32 6.53
N GLY A 28 7.07 -11.60 6.88
CA GLY A 28 6.21 -12.25 7.86
C GLY A 28 6.61 -11.87 9.29
N THR A 29 5.65 -11.86 10.20
CA THR A 29 5.84 -11.66 11.65
C THR A 29 4.99 -12.71 12.38
N ALA A 30 5.20 -12.89 13.68
CA ALA A 30 4.45 -13.89 14.46
C ALA A 30 2.91 -13.66 14.44
N THR A 31 2.46 -12.42 14.21
CA THR A 31 1.03 -12.04 14.27
C THR A 31 0.46 -11.63 12.91
N GLY A 32 1.21 -11.80 11.83
CA GLY A 32 0.80 -11.31 10.50
C GLY A 32 1.99 -11.00 9.60
N GLY A 33 1.93 -9.91 8.83
CA GLY A 33 3.03 -9.50 7.98
C GLY A 33 2.96 -8.06 7.52
N THR A 34 4.10 -7.57 7.04
CA THR A 34 4.20 -6.27 6.36
C THR A 34 4.50 -6.50 4.89
N VAL A 35 3.77 -5.82 4.02
CA VAL A 35 3.94 -5.85 2.58
C VAL A 35 4.20 -4.44 2.08
N TRP A 36 5.26 -4.27 1.31
CA TRP A 36 5.56 -3.02 0.62
C TRP A 36 5.05 -3.15 -0.80
N THR A 37 4.23 -2.20 -1.22
CA THR A 37 3.60 -2.17 -2.54
C THR A 37 3.89 -0.85 -3.22
N ARG A 38 3.94 -0.83 -4.54
CA ARG A 38 4.07 0.38 -5.35
C ARG A 38 2.75 0.61 -6.09
N CYS A 39 2.18 1.80 -5.88
CA CYS A 39 0.99 2.26 -6.58
C CYS A 39 1.32 2.54 -8.05
N ALA A 40 0.29 2.61 -8.92
CA ALA A 40 0.43 3.00 -10.33
C ALA A 40 1.17 4.34 -10.53
N CYS A 41 1.03 5.29 -9.59
CA CYS A 41 1.79 6.56 -9.63
C CYS A 41 3.24 6.45 -9.13
N GLY A 42 3.72 5.27 -8.74
CA GLY A 42 5.06 5.08 -8.17
C GLY A 42 5.18 5.37 -6.67
N SER A 43 4.11 5.79 -5.99
CA SER A 43 4.11 5.94 -4.52
C SER A 43 4.28 4.58 -3.84
N LEU A 44 5.27 4.46 -2.95
CA LEU A 44 5.49 3.29 -2.10
C LEU A 44 4.48 3.32 -0.96
N GLN A 45 3.76 2.22 -0.76
CA GLN A 45 2.78 2.04 0.30
C GLN A 45 3.19 0.87 1.19
N VAL A 46 3.26 1.10 2.50
CA VAL A 46 3.49 0.06 3.50
C VAL A 46 2.15 -0.44 4.00
N ARG A 47 1.93 -1.75 3.91
CA ARG A 47 0.70 -2.42 4.31
C ARG A 47 1.01 -3.38 5.44
N VAL A 48 0.21 -3.34 6.49
CA VAL A 48 0.24 -4.36 7.54
C VAL A 48 -0.99 -5.24 7.34
N SER A 49 -0.78 -6.56 7.36
CA SER A 49 -1.84 -7.55 7.37
C SER A 49 -1.74 -8.36 8.66
N ASP A 50 -2.83 -8.42 9.41
CA ASP A 50 -2.96 -9.20 10.64
C ASP A 50 -4.37 -9.83 10.72
N GLY A 51 -4.73 -10.43 11.85
CA GLY A 51 -6.05 -11.03 12.07
C GLY A 51 -7.23 -10.05 11.89
N CYS A 52 -6.98 -8.73 11.89
CA CYS A 52 -7.97 -7.69 11.64
C CYS A 52 -8.11 -7.28 10.16
N GLY A 53 -7.32 -7.90 9.26
CA GLY A 53 -7.28 -7.58 7.82
C GLY A 53 -6.05 -6.77 7.42
N THR A 54 -6.08 -6.20 6.21
CA THR A 54 -4.97 -5.42 5.64
C THR A 54 -5.25 -3.92 5.69
N ARG A 55 -4.26 -3.13 6.12
CA ARG A 55 -4.34 -1.66 6.14
C ARG A 55 -3.05 -1.01 5.67
N VAL A 56 -3.17 0.10 4.92
CA VAL A 56 -2.02 0.95 4.58
C VAL A 56 -1.66 1.79 5.82
N VAL A 57 -0.40 1.71 6.26
CA VAL A 57 0.10 2.42 7.45
C VAL A 57 1.06 3.55 7.12
N SER A 58 1.66 3.54 5.92
CA SER A 58 2.55 4.60 5.45
C SER A 58 2.54 4.69 3.93
N ARG A 59 2.81 5.90 3.41
CA ARG A 59 2.89 6.21 1.98
C ARG A 59 4.05 7.17 1.73
N SER A 60 4.86 6.89 0.71
CA SER A 60 5.83 7.86 0.20
C SER A 60 5.17 8.76 -0.84
N ARG A 61 5.81 9.90 -1.14
CA ARG A 61 5.49 10.64 -2.37
C ARG A 61 5.74 9.75 -3.60
N PRO A 62 5.03 9.97 -4.71
CA PRO A 62 5.35 9.36 -6.01
C PRO A 62 6.83 9.53 -6.34
N SER A 63 7.52 8.46 -6.72
CA SER A 63 8.83 8.61 -7.35
C SER A 63 8.64 9.28 -8.70
N ALA A 64 9.40 10.34 -9.02
CA ALA A 64 9.36 11.03 -10.32
C ALA A 64 9.72 10.14 -11.54
N ALA A 65 9.93 8.83 -11.34
CA ALA A 65 10.13 7.86 -12.40
C ALA A 65 8.81 7.54 -13.12
N ARG A 66 8.52 8.40 -14.12
CA ARG A 66 7.70 8.23 -15.33
C ARG A 66 6.41 7.41 -15.21
N ALA A 67 5.27 8.10 -15.31
CA ALA A 67 4.20 7.60 -16.16
C ALA A 67 4.63 7.87 -17.61
N GLY A 68 4.73 6.81 -18.41
CA GLY A 68 5.17 6.85 -19.81
C GLY A 68 4.14 7.45 -20.76
#